data_AF-A0A965ZCG0-F1
#
_entry.id   AF-A0A965ZCG0-F1
#
_cell.length_a   1.000
_cell.length_b   1.000
_cell.length_c   1.000
_cell.angle_alpha   90.00
_cell.angle_beta   90.00
_cell.angle_gamma   90.00
#
_symmetry.space_group_name_H-M   'P 1'
#
loop_
_entity.id
_entity.type
_entity.pdbx_description
1 polymer ?
#
loop_
_entity_poly.entity_id
_entity_poly.type
_entity_poly.pdbx_seq_one_letter_code
_entity_poly.pdbx_strand_id
1 'polypeptide(L)' 'MTRVIYTEKKDTRSGFGKALEKLGETNEKVVALCADLTGSLKMDAFA' A
#
# COMPACT_ATOMS: atom_id res chain seq x y z
N MET A 1 18.58 18.86 21.52
CA MET A 1 18.33 17.64 20.73
C MET A 1 16.86 17.29 20.85
N THR A 2 16.09 17.39 19.78
CA THR A 2 14.66 17.08 19.80
C THR A 2 14.47 15.57 19.72
N ARG A 3 13.84 14.98 20.73
CA ARG A 3 13.55 13.54 20.75
C ARG A 3 12.28 13.29 19.95
N VAL A 4 12.44 12.75 18.74
CA VAL A 4 11.29 12.26 17.95
C VAL A 4 10.83 10.96 18.59
N ILE A 5 9.62 10.97 19.16
CA ILE A 5 8.96 9.77 19.69
C ILE A 5 8.04 9.27 18.59
N TYR A 6 8.35 8.12 17.99
CA TYR A 6 7.45 7.50 17.02
C TYR A 6 6.25 6.89 17.75
N THR A 7 5.06 7.14 17.24
CA THR A 7 3.80 6.68 17.86
C THR A 7 3.40 5.29 17.38
N GLU A 8 3.77 4.91 16.16
CA GLU A 8 3.42 3.62 15.56
C GLU A 8 4.57 3.03 14.74
N LYS A 9 4.66 1.69 14.74
CA LYS A 9 5.52 0.92 13.81
C LYS A 9 4.65 0.35 12.70
N LYS A 10 4.52 1.10 11.61
CA LYS A 10 3.76 0.70 10.43
C LYS A 10 4.70 0.44 9.26
N ASP A 11 4.50 -0.67 8.57
CA ASP A 11 5.24 -0.98 7.35
C ASP A 11 4.77 -0.13 6.16
N THR A 12 5.69 0.15 5.24
CA THR A 12 5.42 0.99 4.06
C THR A 12 4.50 0.30 3.05
N ARG A 13 4.56 -1.03 2.93
CA ARG A 13 3.72 -1.82 2.02
C ARG A 13 2.22 -1.71 2.35
N SER A 14 1.86 -1.57 3.63
CA SER A 14 0.47 -1.30 4.03
C SER A 14 -0.01 0.08 3.56
N GLY A 15 0.89 1.06 3.44
CA GLY A 15 0.59 2.35 2.83
C GLY A 15 0.44 2.25 1.32
N PHE A 16 1.34 1.49 0.67
CA PHE A 16 1.28 1.20 -0.76
C PHE A 16 -0.05 0.53 -1.16
N GLY A 17 -0.46 -0.54 -0.47
CA GLY A 17 -1.71 -1.24 -0.75
C GLY A 17 -2.95 -0.35 -0.66
N LYS A 18 -3.04 0.45 0.41
CA LYS A 18 -4.15 1.41 0.60
C LYS A 18 -4.20 2.49 -0.48
N ALA A 19 -3.03 2.98 -0.91
CA ALA A 19 -2.97 3.97 -1.98
C ALA A 19 -3.33 3.35 -3.34
N LEU A 20 -2.89 2.11 -3.58
CA LEU A 20 -3.20 1.38 -4.80
C LEU A 20 -4.71 1.14 -4.93
N GLU A 21 -5.36 0.62 -3.88
CA GLU A 21 -6.83 0.49 -3.78
C GLU A 21 -7.51 1.82 -4.10
N LYS A 22 -7.09 2.91 -3.45
CA LYS A 22 -7.72 4.22 -3.66
C LYS A 22 -7.57 4.75 -5.09
N LEU A 23 -6.42 4.50 -5.71
CA LEU A 23 -6.17 4.90 -7.10
C LEU A 23 -6.99 4.05 -8.08
N GLY A 24 -7.18 2.76 -7.79
CA GLY A 24 -8.05 1.88 -8.57
C GLY A 24 -9.51 2.33 -8.60
N GLU A 25 -10.04 2.80 -7.46
CA GLU A 25 -11.41 3.33 -7.37
C GLU A 25 -11.64 4.60 -8.19
N THR A 26 -10.58 5.39 -8.42
CA THR A 26 -10.70 6.76 -8.96
C THR A 26 -10.14 6.91 -10.37
N ASN A 27 -9.37 5.94 -10.86
CA ASN A 27 -8.74 5.98 -12.17
C ASN A 27 -8.68 4.59 -12.82
N GLU A 28 -9.60 4.35 -13.75
CA GLU A 28 -9.72 3.09 -14.51
C GLU A 28 -8.48 2.74 -15.35
N LYS A 29 -7.53 3.67 -15.52
CA LYS A 29 -6.28 3.41 -16.25
C LYS A 29 -5.18 2.77 -15.39
N VAL A 30 -5.39 2.64 -14.08
CA VAL A 30 -4.41 2.04 -13.18
C VAL A 30 -4.43 0.53 -13.36
N VAL A 31 -3.26 -0.05 -13.65
CA VAL A 31 -3.06 -1.50 -13.75
C VAL A 31 -1.97 -1.90 -12.77
N ALA A 32 -2.19 -2.97 -12.03
CA ALA A 32 -1.21 -3.53 -11.11
C ALA A 32 -0.90 -4.97 -11.49
N LEU A 33 0.39 -5.32 -11.54
CA LEU A 33 0.88 -6.65 -11.88
C LEU A 33 1.82 -7.12 -10.77
N CYS A 34 1.69 -8.38 -10.38
CA CYS A 34 2.50 -8.97 -9.34
C CYS A 34 2.83 -10.43 -9.69
N ALA A 35 4.05 -10.85 -9.41
CA ALA A 35 4.48 -12.24 -9.56
C ALA A 35 4.30 -12.98 -8.24
N ASP A 36 3.11 -13.54 -8.01
CA ASP A 36 2.76 -14.40 -6.86
C ASP A 36 2.82 -13.76 -5.45
N LEU A 37 3.21 -12.48 -5.35
CA LEU A 37 3.44 -11.80 -4.07
C LEU A 37 2.35 -10.79 -3.71
N THR A 38 1.13 -10.90 -4.28
CA THR A 38 0.01 -9.96 -4.07
C THR A 38 -0.26 -9.70 -2.58
N GLY A 39 -0.40 -10.77 -1.78
CA GLY A 39 -0.61 -10.64 -0.32
C GLY A 39 0.59 -10.11 0.44
N SER A 40 1.80 -10.41 -0.05
CA SER A 40 3.05 -9.92 0.53
C SER A 40 3.23 -8.42 0.34
N LEU A 41 2.72 -7.87 -0.76
CA LEU A 41 2.73 -6.44 -1.10
C LEU A 41 1.46 -5.71 -0.66
N LYS A 42 0.50 -6.39 -0.02
CA LYS A 42 -0.78 -5.83 0.44
C LYS A 42 -1.66 -5.30 -0.70
N MET A 43 -1.63 -5.97 -1.85
CA MET A 43 -2.40 -5.60 -3.05
C MET A 43 -3.78 -6.26 -3.11
N ASP A 44 -4.15 -7.09 -2.13
CA ASP A 44 -5.36 -7.94 -2.17
C ASP A 44 -6.68 -7.15 -2.25
N ALA A 45 -6.70 -5.91 -1.75
CA ALA A 45 -7.88 -5.06 -1.83
C ALA A 45 -8.08 -4.42 -3.21
N PHE A 46 -7.03 -4.41 -4.05
CA PHE A 46 -7.08 -3.91 -5.42
C PHE A 46 -7.33 -5.01 -6.45
N ALA A 47 -6.81 -6.22 -6.21
CA ALA A 47 -6.88 -7.37 -7.11
C ALA A 47 -8.28 -8.02 -7.11
#